data_AF-U2V4B1-F1
#
_entry.id   AF-U2V4B1-F1
#
_cell.length_a   1.000
_cell.length_b   1.000
_cell.length_c   1.000
_cell.angle_alpha   90.00
_cell.angle_beta   90.00
_cell.angle_gamma   90.00
#
_symmetry.space_group_name_H-M   'P 1'
#
loop_
_entity.id
_entity.type
_entity.pdbx_description
1 polymer ?
#
loop_
_entity_poly.entity_id
_entity_poly.type
_entity_poly.pdbx_seq_one_letter_code
_entity_poly.pdbx_strand_id
1 'polypeptide(L)'
;MLDTKWKHVFGPRDLSVADMHQMYAYGQRYRAEDEGMQHVVLLYPWHEGVKPGLMPEGRHVSSDGVQVDIFFFDLSNAADNITSLLETIESLAGCRE
;
A
#
# COMPACT_ATOMS: atom_id res chain seq x y z
N MET A 1 -7.31 3.75 4.22
CA MET A 1 -6.46 4.96 4.33
C MET A 1 -5.38 4.85 3.28
N LEU A 2 -5.10 5.94 2.55
CA LEU A 2 -4.06 5.99 1.53
C LEU A 2 -2.97 6.96 1.96
N ASP A 3 -1.72 6.56 1.83
CA ASP A 3 -0.54 7.41 2.07
C ASP A 3 0.41 7.33 0.87
N THR A 4 1.03 8.45 0.51
CA THR A 4 1.99 8.52 -0.60
C THR A 4 3.37 8.86 -0.09
N LYS A 5 4.38 8.29 -0.72
CA LYS A 5 5.79 8.54 -0.40
C LYS A 5 6.59 8.73 -1.67
N TRP A 6 7.41 9.78 -1.70
CA TRP A 6 8.30 10.05 -2.83
C TRP A 6 9.70 9.49 -2.56
N LYS A 7 9.92 8.23 -2.94
CA LYS A 7 11.25 7.58 -2.84
C LYS A 7 11.38 6.44 -3.83
N HIS A 8 12.62 6.07 -4.14
CA HIS A 8 12.94 4.92 -4.98
C HIS A 8 12.96 3.66 -4.10
N VAL A 9 12.24 2.62 -4.53
CA VAL A 9 12.15 1.34 -3.81
C VAL A 9 12.43 0.23 -4.82
N PHE A 10 13.59 -0.42 -4.72
CA PHE A 10 14.01 -1.48 -5.65
C PHE A 10 13.78 -2.89 -5.10
N GLY A 11 13.62 -2.99 -3.77
CA GLY A 11 13.72 -4.20 -2.96
C GLY A 11 12.79 -4.15 -1.73
N PRO A 12 12.41 -5.29 -1.13
CA PRO A 12 11.75 -5.30 0.18
C PRO A 12 12.65 -4.68 1.26
N ARG A 13 13.97 -4.72 1.03
CA ARG A 13 15.00 -4.12 1.89
C ARG A 13 15.02 -2.58 1.83
N ASP A 14 14.43 -1.99 0.79
CA ASP A 14 14.34 -0.53 0.62
C ASP A 14 13.04 0.03 1.22
N LEU A 15 12.17 -0.85 1.71
CA LEU A 15 11.04 -0.44 2.53
C LEU A 15 11.57 0.16 3.83
N SER A 16 11.24 1.43 4.03
CA SER A 16 11.67 2.17 5.20
C SER A 16 10.94 1.63 6.41
N VAL A 17 11.69 1.22 7.43
CA VAL A 17 11.14 0.82 8.74
C VAL A 17 10.29 1.95 9.32
N ALA A 18 10.69 3.21 9.11
CA ALA A 18 9.92 4.37 9.56
C ALA A 18 8.58 4.51 8.82
N ASP A 19 8.55 4.25 7.51
CA ASP A 19 7.30 4.29 6.74
C ASP A 19 6.34 3.19 7.22
N MET A 20 6.84 1.96 7.39
CA MET A 20 6.04 0.83 7.87
C MET A 20 5.50 1.09 9.28
N HIS A 21 6.33 1.63 10.18
CA HIS A 21 5.90 2.00 11.53
C HIS A 21 4.80 3.08 11.49
N GLN A 22 4.92 4.06 10.60
CA GLN A 22 3.89 5.08 10.40
C GLN A 22 2.58 4.45 9.90
N MET A 23 2.64 3.52 8.95
CA MET A 23 1.44 2.85 8.43
C MET A 23 0.74 2.02 9.50
N TYR A 24 1.49 1.31 10.36
CA TYR A 24 0.90 0.58 11.48
C TYR A 24 0.25 1.51 12.51
N ALA A 25 0.90 2.64 12.83
CA ALA A 25 0.31 3.64 13.72
C ALA A 25 -1.00 4.20 13.15
N TYR A 26 -1.08 4.44 11.84
CA TYR A 26 -2.32 4.86 11.18
C TYR A 26 -3.40 3.79 11.26
N GLY A 27 -3.09 2.54 10.91
CA GLY A 27 -4.06 1.46 10.99
C GLY A 27 -4.62 1.31 12.41
N GLN A 28 -3.77 1.34 13.43
CA GLN A 28 -4.21 1.24 14.83
C GLN A 28 -5.07 2.42 15.28
N ARG A 29 -4.69 3.64 14.88
CA ARG A 29 -5.44 4.85 15.20
C ARG A 29 -6.87 4.81 14.67
N TYR A 30 -7.05 4.39 13.42
CA TYR A 30 -8.36 4.36 12.76
C TYR A 30 -9.17 3.12 13.09
N ARG A 31 -8.52 1.98 13.33
CA ARG A 31 -9.21 0.76 13.73
C ARG A 31 -9.86 0.86 15.11
N ALA A 32 -9.32 1.71 15.98
CA ALA A 32 -9.97 2.09 17.24
C ALA A 32 -11.24 2.94 17.05
N GLU A 33 -11.43 3.56 15.89
CA GLU A 33 -12.62 4.34 15.54
C GLU A 33 -13.63 3.52 14.73
N ASP A 34 -13.15 2.61 13.88
CA ASP A 34 -13.95 1.74 13.01
C ASP A 34 -13.25 0.39 12.83
N GLU A 35 -13.82 -0.69 13.36
CA GLU A 35 -13.26 -2.05 13.27
C GLU A 35 -13.21 -2.60 11.84
N GLY A 36 -13.98 -2.02 10.91
CA GLY A 36 -13.93 -2.31 9.47
C GLY A 36 -12.65 -1.81 8.80
N MET A 37 -11.91 -0.93 9.46
CA MET A 37 -10.69 -0.35 8.92
C MET A 37 -9.48 -1.27 9.15
N GLN A 38 -9.22 -2.14 8.16
CA GLN A 38 -8.14 -3.13 8.23
C GLN A 38 -6.94 -2.81 7.31
N HIS A 39 -7.14 -1.94 6.32
CA HIS A 39 -6.21 -1.74 5.21
C HIS A 39 -5.63 -0.32 5.14
N VAL A 40 -4.31 -0.26 5.06
CA VAL A 40 -3.55 0.95 4.72
C VAL A 40 -2.89 0.72 3.37
N VAL A 41 -3.20 1.55 2.38
CA VAL A 41 -2.59 1.47 1.06
C VAL A 41 -1.44 2.47 0.98
N LEU A 42 -0.22 1.97 0.74
CA LEU A 42 1.00 2.77 0.65
C LEU A 42 1.44 2.89 -0.81
N LEU A 43 1.45 4.11 -1.32
CA LEU A 43 1.77 4.44 -2.69
C LEU A 43 3.24 4.87 -2.83
N TYR A 44 3.97 4.17 -3.70
CA TYR A 44 5.30 4.57 -4.17
C TYR A 44 5.26 4.90 -5.66
N PRO A 45 6.06 5.87 -6.16
CA PRO A 45 6.20 6.06 -7.59
C PRO A 45 6.87 4.83 -8.21
N TRP A 46 6.31 4.32 -9.29
CA TRP A 46 6.95 3.30 -10.11
C TRP A 46 8.17 3.89 -10.83
N HIS A 47 9.19 3.05 -11.03
CA HIS A 47 10.36 3.35 -11.85
C HIS A 47 10.91 2.06 -12.46
N GLU A 48 11.75 2.16 -13.49
CA GLU A 48 12.30 1.00 -14.24
C GLU A 48 13.08 -0.02 -13.38
N GLY A 49 13.49 0.39 -12.18
CA GLY A 49 14.17 -0.47 -11.21
C GLY A 49 13.21 -1.38 -10.42
N VAL A 50 11.91 -1.09 -10.44
CA VAL A 50 10.87 -1.93 -9.85
C VAL A 50 10.67 -3.14 -10.77
N LYS A 51 11.23 -4.28 -10.38
CA LYS A 51 11.11 -5.51 -11.16
C LYS A 51 9.85 -6.29 -10.75
N PRO A 52 9.02 -6.72 -11.71
CA PRO A 52 7.87 -7.61 -11.44
C PRO A 52 8.32 -8.86 -10.66
N GLY A 53 7.58 -9.23 -9.61
CA GLY A 53 7.86 -10.41 -8.79
C GLY A 53 9.04 -10.32 -7.82
N LEU A 54 9.75 -9.19 -7.77
CA LEU A 54 10.87 -8.94 -6.83
C LEU A 54 10.42 -8.19 -5.56
N MET A 55 9.27 -7.52 -5.63
CA MET A 55 8.58 -6.94 -4.49
C MET A 55 7.56 -7.93 -3.96
N PRO A 56 7.25 -7.91 -2.65
CA PRO A 56 5.97 -8.43 -2.24
C PRO A 56 4.93 -7.45 -2.82
N GLU A 57 4.41 -7.74 -4.00
CA GLU A 57 2.98 -7.56 -4.18
C GLU A 57 2.34 -8.40 -3.07
N GLY A 58 2.05 -7.76 -1.95
CA GLY A 58 1.93 -8.51 -0.73
C GLY A 58 1.56 -7.65 0.47
N ARG A 59 0.56 -8.16 1.16
CA ARG A 59 0.00 -7.62 2.39
C ARG A 59 1.00 -7.79 3.54
N HIS A 60 1.47 -6.68 4.09
CA HIS A 60 2.27 -6.70 5.31
C HIS A 60 1.36 -6.63 6.54
N VAL A 61 1.36 -7.69 7.34
CA VAL A 61 0.50 -7.78 8.53
C VAL A 61 1.35 -7.54 9.78
N SER A 62 0.95 -6.54 10.55
CA SER A 62 1.48 -6.29 11.90
C SER A 62 0.96 -7.32 12.91
N SER A 63 1.60 -7.41 14.07
CA SER A 63 1.18 -8.33 15.14
C SER A 63 -0.23 -8.09 15.66
N ASP A 64 -0.74 -6.87 15.51
CA ASP A 64 -2.10 -6.47 15.92
C ASP A 64 -3.12 -6.56 14.79
N GLY A 65 -2.71 -6.95 13.57
CA GLY A 65 -3.58 -7.26 12.46
C GLY A 65 -3.84 -6.11 11.47
N VAL A 66 -3.14 -4.96 11.60
CA VAL A 66 -3.14 -3.93 10.54
C VAL A 66 -2.44 -4.47 9.29
N GLN A 67 -3.09 -4.30 8.15
CA GLN A 67 -2.64 -4.76 6.85
C GLN A 67 -2.17 -3.57 6.02
N VAL A 68 -0.92 -3.61 5.54
CA VAL A 68 -0.35 -2.59 4.67
C VAL A 68 -0.19 -3.18 3.27
N ASP A 69 -0.91 -2.61 2.31
CA ASP A 69 -0.92 -3.01 0.91
C ASP A 69 -0.10 -1.98 0.11
N ILE A 70 0.97 -2.41 -0.57
CA ILE A 70 1.87 -1.51 -1.29
C ILE A 70 1.46 -1.46 -2.76
N PHE A 71 1.34 -0.24 -3.31
CA PHE A 71 0.99 -0.01 -4.71
C PHE A 71 2.05 0.88 -5.38
N PHE A 72 2.61 0.43 -6.49
CA PHE A 72 3.54 1.24 -7.29
C PHE A 72 2.76 1.96 -8.38
N PHE A 73 2.71 3.28 -8.28
CA PHE A 73 1.97 4.13 -9.19
C PHE A 73 2.88 4.65 -10.31
N ASP A 74 2.61 4.22 -11.54
CA ASP A 74 3.30 4.74 -12.73
C ASP A 74 2.71 6.10 -13.15
N LEU A 75 3.48 7.15 -12.89
CA LEU A 75 3.14 8.53 -13.24
C LEU A 75 3.17 8.78 -14.76
N SER A 76 3.90 7.96 -15.53
CA SER A 76 3.92 8.07 -16.99
C SER A 76 2.68 7.48 -17.65
N ASN A 77 2.03 6.54 -16.96
CA ASN A 77 0.74 5.97 -17.34
C ASN A 77 -0.33 6.15 -16.24
N ALA A 78 -0.52 7.40 -15.81
CA ALA A 78 -1.33 7.73 -14.65
C ALA A 78 -2.81 7.34 -14.79
N ALA A 79 -3.39 7.46 -15.99
CA ALA A 79 -4.80 7.16 -16.21
C ALA A 79 -5.11 5.68 -15.94
N ASP A 80 -4.36 4.78 -16.56
CA ASP A 80 -4.53 3.33 -16.35
C ASP A 80 -4.19 2.93 -14.91
N ASN A 81 -3.16 3.55 -14.32
CA ASN A 81 -2.77 3.28 -12.94
C ASN A 81 -3.82 3.73 -11.91
N ILE A 82 -4.53 4.83 -12.17
CA ILE A 82 -5.69 5.23 -11.34
C ILE A 82 -6.76 4.14 -11.39
N THR A 83 -7.06 3.60 -12.58
CA THR A 83 -8.02 2.50 -12.72
C THR A 83 -7.58 1.27 -11.92
N SER A 84 -6.33 0.83 -12.05
CA SER A 84 -5.81 -0.31 -11.27
C SER A 84 -5.79 -0.07 -9.76
N LEU A 85 -5.51 1.17 -9.33
CA LEU A 85 -5.56 1.55 -7.92
C LEU A 85 -7.01 1.50 -7.38
N LEU A 86 -7.99 1.99 -8.15
CA LEU A 86 -9.40 1.92 -7.78
C LEU A 86 -9.86 0.47 -7.63
N GLU A 87 -9.56 -0.39 -8.59
CA GLU A 87 -9.88 -1.83 -8.53
C GLU A 87 -9.25 -2.50 -7.29
N THR A 88 -8.02 -2.11 -6.93
CA THR A 88 -7.36 -2.58 -5.72
C THR A 88 -8.13 -2.16 -4.47
N ILE A 89 -8.49 -0.88 -4.36
CA ILE A 89 -9.21 -0.34 -3.18
C ILE A 89 -10.59 -0.99 -3.05
N GLU A 90 -11.33 -1.14 -4.15
CA GLU A 90 -12.64 -1.80 -4.17
C GLU A 90 -12.56 -3.26 -3.73
N SER A 91 -11.53 -3.98 -4.19
CA SER A 91 -11.27 -5.35 -3.76
C SER A 91 -10.94 -5.45 -2.27
N LEU A 92 -10.19 -4.50 -1.72
CA LEU A 92 -9.84 -4.47 -0.29
C LEU A 92 -11.04 -4.09 0.59
N ALA A 93 -11.94 -3.25 0.09
CA ALA A 93 -13.17 -2.85 0.78
C ALA A 93 -14.23 -3.97 0.82
N GLY A 94 -14.01 -5.09 0.12
CA GLY A 94 -15.01 -6.15 -0.03
C GLY A 94 -16.23 -5.71 -0.85
N CYS A 95 -16.09 -4.67 -1.69
CA CYS A 95 -17.16 -4.14 -2.53
C CYS A 95 -17.34 -4.91 -3.85
N ARG A 96 -16.69 -6.06 -4.01
CA ARG A 96 -16.79 -6.93 -5.18
C ARG A 96 -17.41 -8.27 -4.77
N GLU A 97 -18.60 -8.57 -5.29
CA GLU A 97 -19.25 -9.90 -5.27
C GLU A 97 -18.65 -10.83 -6.33
#